data_AF-A0A8T6LNI7-F1
#
_entry.id   AF-A0A8T6LNI7-F1
#
_cell.length_a   1.000
_cell.length_b   1.000
_cell.length_c   1.000
_cell.angle_alpha   90.00
_cell.angle_beta   90.00
_cell.angle_gamma   90.00
#
_symmetry.space_group_name_H-M   'P 1'
#
loop_
_entity.id
_entity.type
_entity.pdbx_description
1 polymer ?
#
loop_
_entity_poly.entity_id
_entity_poly.type
_entity_poly.pdbx_seq_one_letter_code
_entity_poly.pdbx_strand_id
1 'polypeptide(L)' 'MTDDTNVMPAARPFEIVTLEQTDSPDGSDADNWYRYELTQGTTTNTGYKQGEADEVREEVTSLV' A
#
# COMPACT_ATOMS: atom_id res chain seq x y z
N MET A 1 22.64 -11.04 33.74
CA MET A 1 21.46 -11.65 33.11
C MET A 1 20.51 -10.51 32.81
N THR A 2 20.78 -9.78 31.74
CA THR A 2 19.91 -8.69 31.26
C THR A 2 19.56 -9.11 29.85
N ASP A 3 18.46 -9.86 29.76
CA ASP A 3 17.72 -9.98 28.52
C ASP A 3 17.02 -8.63 28.33
N ASP A 4 17.79 -7.65 27.89
CA ASP A 4 17.25 -6.40 27.37
C ASP A 4 16.75 -6.77 25.97
N THR A 5 15.61 -7.47 25.93
CA THR A 5 14.84 -7.56 24.70
C THR A 5 14.40 -6.14 24.41
N ASN A 6 15.24 -5.39 23.70
CA ASN A 6 14.87 -4.19 22.99
C ASN A 6 13.69 -4.60 22.10
N VAL A 7 12.48 -4.46 22.63
CA VAL A 7 11.24 -4.61 21.88
C VAL A 7 11.26 -3.42 20.93
N MET A 8 11.90 -3.61 19.77
CA MET A 8 11.68 -2.76 18.61
C MET A 8 10.18 -2.53 18.57
N PRO A 9 9.67 -1.27 18.55
CA PRO A 9 8.24 -1.06 18.47
C PRO A 9 7.75 -1.91 17.30
N ALA A 10 6.90 -2.90 17.59
CA ALA A 10 6.44 -3.83 16.57
C ALA A 10 5.94 -2.96 15.41
N ALA A 11 6.61 -3.05 14.26
CA ALA A 11 6.23 -2.28 13.09
C ALA A 11 4.74 -2.57 12.87
N ARG A 12 3.91 -1.53 12.90
CA ARG A 12 2.47 -1.72 12.76
C ARG A 12 2.22 -2.40 11.40
N PRO A 13 1.25 -3.30 11.28
CA PRO A 13 0.85 -3.78 9.97
C PRO A 13 0.46 -2.57 9.10
N PHE A 14 0.67 -2.70 7.79
CA PHE A 14 0.09 -1.74 6.87
C PHE A 14 -1.41 -1.95 6.83
N GLU A 15 -2.17 -0.88 6.62
CA GLU A 15 -3.61 -0.93 6.45
C GLU A 15 -3.95 -0.26 5.12
N ILE A 16 -4.73 -0.93 4.26
CA ILE A 16 -5.23 -0.32 3.03
C ILE A 16 -6.33 0.64 3.43
N VAL A 17 -6.09 1.93 3.21
CA VAL A 17 -7.05 3.00 3.50
C VAL A 17 -7.94 3.25 2.30
N THR A 18 -7.35 3.29 1.11
CA THR A 18 -8.04 3.55 -0.15
C THR A 18 -7.47 2.72 -1.28
N LEU A 19 -8.34 2.30 -2.20
CA LEU A 19 -7.99 1.76 -3.50
C LEU A 19 -9.01 2.31 -4.49
N GLU A 20 -8.57 3.23 -5.35
CA GLU A 20 -9.43 3.95 -6.27
C GLU A 20 -8.84 3.90 -7.68
N GLN A 21 -9.72 3.76 -8.69
CA GLN A 21 -9.29 3.87 -10.08
C GLN A 21 -8.96 5.33 -10.38
N THR A 22 -7.86 5.56 -11.09
CA THR A 22 -7.33 6.89 -11.44
C THR A 22 -6.89 6.90 -12.90
N ASP A 23 -6.71 8.09 -13.44
CA ASP A 23 -5.96 8.27 -14.68
C ASP A 23 -4.48 7.95 -14.47
N SER A 24 -3.77 7.67 -15.57
CA SER A 24 -2.33 7.40 -15.52
C SER A 24 -1.57 8.57 -14.86
N PRO A 25 -0.78 8.33 -13.81
CA PRO A 25 -0.05 9.39 -13.11
C PRO A 25 1.01 10.06 -14.01
N ASP A 26 1.52 9.32 -15.00
CA ASP A 26 2.53 9.81 -15.94
C ASP A 26 1.92 10.25 -17.29
N GLY A 27 0.59 10.30 -17.38
CA GLY A 27 -0.12 10.61 -18.63
C GLY A 27 0.09 9.55 -19.71
N SER A 28 0.37 8.31 -19.33
CA SER A 28 0.46 7.19 -20.27
C SER A 28 -0.94 6.88 -20.82
N ASP A 29 -1.03 6.50 -22.09
CA ASP A 29 -2.26 6.00 -22.74
C ASP A 29 -2.70 4.61 -22.23
N ALA A 30 -2.12 4.17 -21.12
CA ALA A 30 -2.44 2.94 -20.44
C ALA A 30 -3.71 3.13 -19.62
N ASP A 31 -4.74 2.35 -19.93
CA ASP A 31 -5.96 2.27 -19.14
C ASP A 31 -5.75 1.47 -17.84
N ASN A 32 -6.70 1.54 -16.92
CA ASN A 32 -6.77 0.75 -15.69
C ASN A 32 -5.62 1.03 -14.70
N TRP A 33 -5.46 2.30 -14.33
CA TRP A 33 -4.62 2.68 -13.20
C TRP A 33 -5.42 2.75 -11.92
N TYR A 34 -4.77 2.36 -10.83
CA TYR A 34 -5.33 2.40 -9.50
C TYR A 34 -4.32 3.07 -8.56
N ARG A 35 -4.83 4.02 -7.78
CA ARG A 35 -4.11 4.63 -6.67
C ARG A 35 -4.53 3.89 -5.40
N TYR A 36 -3.55 3.54 -4.58
CA TYR A 36 -3.80 2.97 -3.27
C TYR A 36 -3.04 3.73 -2.20
N GLU A 37 -3.62 3.78 -1.00
CA GLU A 37 -2.98 4.38 0.17
C GLU A 37 -2.87 3.35 1.28
N LEU A 38 -1.64 3.13 1.73
CA LEU A 38 -1.32 2.26 2.85
C LEU A 38 -0.92 3.11 4.05
N THR A 39 -1.53 2.88 5.20
CA THR A 39 -1.11 3.53 6.44
C THR A 39 -0.39 2.56 7.36
N GLN A 40 0.71 3.02 7.95
CA GLN A 40 1.41 2.33 9.03
C GLN A 40 1.58 3.31 10.19
N GLY A 41 0.67 3.25 11.16
CA GLY A 41 0.65 4.19 12.28
C GLY A 41 0.35 5.62 11.83
N THR A 42 1.35 6.51 11.88
CA THR A 42 1.20 7.91 11.44
C THR A 42 1.72 8.18 10.03
N THR A 43 2.32 7.18 9.40
CA THR A 43 2.87 7.28 8.05
C THR A 43 1.82 6.81 7.06
N THR A 44 1.57 7.60 6.02
CA THR A 44 0.76 7.20 4.87
C THR A 44 1.68 7.08 3.66
N ASN A 45 1.61 5.95 2.96
CA ASN A 45 2.31 5.70 1.72
C ASN A 45 1.28 5.62 0.59
N THR A 46 1.48 6.39 -0.47
CA THR A 46 0.62 6.38 -1.64
C THR A 46 1.36 5.71 -2.78
N GLY A 47 0.75 4.68 -3.35
CA GLY A 47 1.26 3.96 -4.52
C GLY A 47 0.30 4.03 -5.69
N TYR A 48 0.84 3.76 -6.88
CA TYR A 48 0.08 3.62 -8.12
C TYR A 48 0.42 2.29 -8.75
N LYS A 49 -0.59 1.59 -9.25
CA LYS A 49 -0.43 0.33 -9.96
C LYS A 49 -1.32 0.32 -11.19
N GLN A 50 -0.76 -0.11 -12.30
CA GLN A 50 -1.52 -0.43 -13.49
C GLN A 50 -1.89 -1.91 -13.47
N GLY A 51 -3.14 -2.24 -13.81
CA GLY A 51 -3.60 -3.61 -13.92
C GLY A 51 -5.12 -3.72 -13.83
N GLU A 52 -5.62 -4.95 -13.95
CA GLU A 52 -7.05 -5.21 -13.74
C GLU A 52 -7.44 -5.00 -12.27
N ALA A 53 -8.69 -4.61 -12.00
CA ALA A 53 -9.17 -4.30 -10.66
C ALA A 53 -8.89 -5.42 -9.64
N ASP A 54 -9.15 -6.67 -10.05
CA ASP A 54 -8.94 -7.85 -9.21
C ASP A 54 -7.45 -8.12 -8.94
N GLU A 55 -6.60 -7.96 -9.95
CA GLU A 55 -5.14 -8.14 -9.83
C GLU A 55 -4.54 -7.09 -8.91
N VAL A 56 -4.90 -5.81 -9.10
CA VAL A 56 -4.43 -4.73 -8.25
C VAL A 56 -4.94 -4.92 -6.82
N ARG A 57 -6.19 -5.33 -6.64
CA ARG A 57 -6.74 -5.60 -5.31
C ARG A 57 -5.99 -6.73 -4.61
N GLU A 58 -5.70 -7.83 -5.31
CA GLU A 58 -4.94 -8.95 -4.76
C GLU A 58 -3.52 -8.54 -4.37
N GLU A 59 -2.83 -7.80 -5.26
CA GLU A 59 -1.48 -7.32 -4.99
C GLU A 59 -1.45 -6.38 -3.78
N VAL A 60 -2.36 -5.40 -3.72
CA VAL A 60 -2.42 -4.43 -2.61
C VAL A 60 -2.83 -5.13 -1.30
N THR A 61 -3.67 -6.16 -1.35
CA THR A 61 -4.01 -7.00 -0.19
C THR A 61 -2.82 -7.82 0.30
N SER A 62 -1.88 -8.19 -0.57
CA SER A 62 -0.65 -8.88 -0.20
C SER A 62 0.38 -7.97 0.50
N LEU A 63 0.18 -6.65 0.48
CA LEU A 63 1.07 -5.67 1.12
C LEU A 63 0.77 -5.45 2.61
N VAL A 64 -0.34 -5.99 3.14
CA VAL A 64 -0.82 -5.78 4.51
C VAL A 64 -0.77 -7.04 5.38
#